data_AF-A0A5B6TU00-F1
#
_entry.id   AF-A0A5B6TU00-F1
#
_cell.length_a   1.000
_cell.length_b   1.000
_cell.length_c   1.000
_cell.angle_alpha   90.00
_cell.angle_beta   90.00
_cell.angle_gamma   90.00
#
_symmetry.space_group_name_H-M   'P 1'
#
loop_
_entity.id
_entity.type
_entity.pdbx_description
1 polymer ?
#
loop_
_entity_poly.entity_id
_entity_poly.type
_entity_poly.pdbx_seq_one_letter_code
_entity_poly.pdbx_strand_id
1 'polypeptide(L)' 'MGNLKLGPLPKFGTVRMTIVLPEPLKDELERYAAEYSRMYEPVEAAALVPHMLETFMRSDRGYRSRKAQAARGQVR' A
#
# COMPACT_ATOMS: atom_id res chain seq x y z
N MET A 1 6.85 8.31 -40.87
CA MET A 1 6.96 7.25 -39.84
C MET A 1 6.18 7.75 -38.63
N GLY A 2 5.01 7.17 -38.36
CA GLY A 2 4.08 7.70 -37.36
C GLY A 2 4.56 7.38 -35.95
N ASN A 3 4.79 8.41 -35.14
CA ASN A 3 5.03 8.23 -33.71
C ASN A 3 3.77 7.61 -33.07
N LEU A 4 3.95 6.47 -32.39
CA LEU A 4 2.93 5.90 -31.52
C LEU A 4 2.54 6.96 -30.48
N LYS A 5 1.23 7.27 -30.40
CA LYS A 5 0.67 8.19 -29.38
C LYS A 5 0.82 7.65 -27.94
N LEU A 6 1.24 6.40 -27.80
CA LEU A 6 1.46 5.74 -26.53
C LEU A 6 2.95 5.82 -26.21
N GLY A 7 3.29 6.60 -25.17
CA GLY A 7 4.61 6.58 -24.56
C GLY A 7 4.89 5.23 -23.88
N PRO A 8 6.09 5.05 -23.29
CA PRO A 8 6.42 3.81 -22.59
C PRO A 8 5.37 3.50 -21.52
N LEU A 9 4.87 2.27 -21.52
CA LEU A 9 3.92 1.80 -20.53
C LEU A 9 4.53 1.90 -19.12
N PRO A 10 3.75 2.29 -18.11
CA PRO A 10 4.23 2.32 -16.73
C PRO A 10 4.66 0.90 -16.33
N LYS A 11 5.90 0.77 -15.88
CA LYS A 11 6.39 -0.49 -15.29
C LYS A 11 5.74 -0.63 -13.92
N PHE A 12 4.82 -1.58 -13.78
CA PHE A 12 4.40 -2.03 -12.45
C PHE A 12 5.55 -2.85 -11.87
N GLY A 13 6.17 -2.33 -10.81
CA GLY A 13 7.27 -2.99 -10.11
C GLY A 13 6.88 -3.28 -8.67
N THR A 14 7.22 -4.47 -8.18
CA THR A 14 7.21 -4.76 -6.75
C THR A 14 8.48 -4.20 -6.13
N VAL A 15 8.34 -3.41 -5.07
CA VAL A 15 9.47 -2.85 -4.32
C VAL A 15 9.53 -3.51 -2.95
N ARG A 16 10.70 -4.03 -2.57
CA ARG A 16 10.94 -4.53 -1.21
C ARG A 16 11.25 -3.35 -0.29
N MET A 17 10.55 -3.27 0.84
CA MET A 17 10.79 -2.30 1.89
C MET A 17 11.01 -3.04 3.21
N THR A 18 12.08 -2.73 3.93
CA THR A 18 12.32 -3.23 5.29
C THR A 18 11.88 -2.18 6.28
N ILE A 19 11.08 -2.58 7.27
CA ILE A 19 10.55 -1.71 8.32
C ILE A 19 10.95 -2.26 9.69
N VAL A 20 11.18 -1.36 10.64
CA VAL A 20 11.36 -1.70 12.06
C VAL A 20 10.02 -1.51 12.75
N LEU A 21 9.59 -2.52 13.51
CA LEU A 21 8.34 -2.51 14.25
C LEU A 21 8.62 -2.72 15.74
N PRO A 22 7.85 -2.07 16.64
CA PRO A 22 7.80 -2.48 18.04
C PRO A 22 7.34 -3.94 18.16
N GLU A 23 7.94 -4.69 19.08
CA GLU A 23 7.59 -6.09 19.34
C GLU A 23 6.08 -6.30 19.59
N PRO A 24 5.38 -5.47 20.40
CA PRO A 24 3.95 -5.65 20.61
C PRO A 24 3.12 -5.52 19.33
N LEU A 25 3.55 -4.70 18.37
CA LEU A 25 2.85 -4.54 17.09
C LEU A 25 3.02 -5.77 16.20
N LYS A 26 4.21 -6.40 16.21
CA LYS A 26 4.43 -7.68 15.51
C LYS A 26 3.47 -8.74 16.05
N ASP A 27 3.35 -8.86 17.37
CA ASP A 27 2.53 -9.89 18.00
C ASP A 27 1.02 -9.69 17.73
N GLU A 28 0.55 -8.45 17.66
CA GLU A 28 -0.83 -8.15 17.23
C GLU A 28 -1.06 -8.50 15.76
N LEU A 29 -0.09 -8.20 14.88
CA LEU A 29 -0.19 -8.55 13.46
C LEU A 29 -0.22 -10.06 13.23
N GLU A 30 0.58 -10.82 13.99
CA GLU A 30 0.59 -12.29 13.92
C GLU A 30 -0.74 -12.89 14.42
N ARG A 31 -1.30 -12.36 15.51
CA ARG A 31 -2.63 -12.75 15.99
C ARG A 31 -3.71 -12.48 14.95
N TYR A 32 -3.69 -11.29 14.35
CA TYR A 32 -4.63 -10.94 13.29
C TYR A 32 -4.52 -11.88 12.08
N ALA A 33 -3.31 -12.21 11.66
CA ALA A 33 -3.08 -13.15 10.56
C ALA A 33 -3.57 -14.56 10.90
N ALA A 34 -3.38 -15.02 12.15
CA ALA A 34 -3.91 -16.29 12.61
C ALA A 34 -5.46 -16.32 12.63
N GLU A 35 -6.11 -15.22 13.02
CA GLU A 35 -7.56 -15.09 12.94
C GLU A 35 -8.08 -15.10 11.49
N TYR A 36 -7.43 -14.34 10.60
CA TYR A 36 -7.75 -14.35 9.18
C TYR A 36 -7.61 -15.76 8.59
N SER A 37 -6.52 -16.45 8.94
CA SER A 37 -6.23 -17.82 8.47
C SER A 37 -7.26 -18.86 8.91
N ARG A 38 -7.95 -18.63 10.05
CA ARG A 38 -9.03 -19.51 10.51
C ARG A 38 -10.30 -19.35 9.69
N MET A 39 -10.54 -18.17 9.13
CA MET A 39 -11.77 -17.86 8.39
C MET A 39 -11.61 -18.03 6.88
N TYR A 40 -10.39 -17.87 6.38
CA TYR A 40 -10.08 -17.84 4.95
C TYR A 40 -8.97 -18.84 4.63
N GLU A 41 -7.77 -18.34 4.34
CA GLU A 41 -6.62 -19.15 3.93
C GLU A 41 -5.40 -18.85 4.80
N PRO A 42 -4.52 -19.84 5.02
CA PRO A 42 -3.29 -19.63 5.77
C PRO A 42 -2.45 -18.49 5.18
N VAL A 43 -2.22 -17.46 6.00
CA VAL A 43 -1.49 -16.26 5.59
C VAL A 43 -0.60 -15.76 6.70
N GLU A 44 0.59 -15.31 6.33
CA GLU A 44 1.51 -14.62 7.23
C GLU A 44 1.16 -13.13 7.33
N ALA A 45 1.43 -12.53 8.48
CA ALA A 45 1.22 -11.09 8.70
C ALA A 45 1.84 -10.22 7.60
N ALA A 46 3.04 -10.58 7.12
CA ALA A 46 3.77 -9.83 6.09
C ALA A 46 3.01 -9.74 4.76
N ALA A 47 2.16 -10.71 4.43
CA ALA A 47 1.33 -10.67 3.22
C ALA A 47 0.12 -9.74 3.38
N LEU A 48 -0.40 -9.58 4.61
CA LEU A 48 -1.53 -8.69 4.89
C LEU A 48 -1.12 -7.21 5.02
N VAL A 49 0.10 -6.93 5.49
CA VAL A 49 0.60 -5.57 5.75
C VAL A 49 0.47 -4.64 4.52
N PRO A 50 0.87 -5.04 3.29
CA PRO A 50 0.68 -4.19 2.11
C PRO A 50 -0.78 -3.79 1.86
N HIS A 51 -1.72 -4.74 2.03
CA HIS A 51 -3.16 -4.50 1.84
C HIS A 51 -3.74 -3.58 2.91
N MET A 52 -3.31 -3.75 4.17
CA MET A 52 -3.69 -2.87 5.26
C MET A 52 -3.20 -1.43 5.02
N LEU A 53 -1.94 -1.26 4.61
CA LEU A 53 -1.36 0.05 4.31
C LEU A 53 -2.03 0.72 3.11
N GLU A 54 -2.36 -0.03 2.07
CA GLU A 54 -3.11 0.50 0.92
C GLU A 54 -4.49 1.01 1.34
N THR A 55 -5.19 0.22 2.15
CA THR A 55 -6.51 0.59 2.68
C THR A 55 -6.43 1.83 3.56
N PHE A 56 -5.43 1.90 4.43
CA PHE A 56 -5.16 3.07 5.28
C PHE A 56 -4.91 4.34 4.44
N MET A 57 -4.03 4.27 3.43
CA MET A 57 -3.73 5.41 2.56
C MET A 57 -4.97 5.89 1.77
N ARG A 58 -5.88 4.98 1.42
CA ARG A 58 -7.12 5.29 0.72
C ARG A 58 -8.17 5.94 1.64
N SER A 59 -8.17 5.57 2.92
CA SER A 59 -9.15 6.03 3.91
C SER A 59 -8.74 7.33 4.61
N ASP A 60 -7.45 7.66 4.69
CA ASP A 60 -6.98 8.92 5.28
C ASP A 60 -7.38 10.14 4.42
N ARG A 61 -8.53 10.73 4.75
CA ARG A 61 -9.08 11.92 4.07
C ARG A 61 -8.15 13.14 4.18
N GLY A 62 -7.48 13.32 5.32
CA GLY A 62 -6.59 14.44 5.55
C GLY A 62 -5.36 14.37 4.64
N TYR A 63 -4.75 13.20 4.56
CA TYR A 63 -3.68 12.92 3.62
C TYR A 63 -4.13 13.11 2.16
N ARG A 64 -5.28 12.53 1.79
CA ARG A 64 -5.82 12.63 0.42
C ARG A 64 -6.11 14.07 -0.01
N SER A 65 -6.66 14.88 0.88
CA SER A 65 -6.92 16.30 0.61
C SER A 65 -5.61 17.05 0.32
N ARG A 66 -4.59 16.90 1.18
CA ARG A 66 -3.28 17.53 0.97
C ARG A 66 -2.59 17.05 -0.30
N LYS A 67 -2.66 15.74 -0.60
CA LYS A 67 -2.11 15.16 -1.84
C LYS A 67 -2.77 15.77 -3.09
N ALA A 68 -4.09 15.94 -3.09
CA ALA A 68 -4.81 16.56 -4.20
C ALA A 68 -4.46 18.04 -4.37
N GLN A 69 -4.30 18.78 -3.28
CA GLN A 69 -3.87 20.19 -3.33
C GLN A 69 -2.46 20.33 -3.90
N ALA A 70 -1.52 19.50 -3.45
CA ALA A 70 -0.14 19.50 -3.96
C ALA A 70 -0.10 19.23 -5.48
N ALA A 71 -0.87 18.25 -5.96
CA ALA A 71 -0.96 17.97 -7.40
C ALA A 71 -1.51 19.14 -8.22
N ARG A 72 -2.47 19.90 -7.67
CA ARG A 72 -3.02 21.11 -8.33
C ARG A 72 -2.04 22.29 -8.31
N GLY A 73 -1.22 22.40 -7.27
CA GLY A 73 -0.18 23.43 -7.16
C GLY A 73 1.01 23.21 -8.10
N GLN A 74 1.29 21.96 -8.49
CA GLN A 74 2.35 21.61 -9.46
C GLN A 74 1.95 21.83 -10.93
N VAL A 75 0.66 22.05 -11.20
CA VAL A 75 0.12 22.28 -12.56
C VAL A 75 0.00 23.78 -12.86
N ARG A 76 0.33 24.64 -11.90
CA ARG A 76 0.39 26.10 -12.07
C ARG A 76 1.85 26.56 -12.17
#